data_AF-A0A2E2SUG8-F1
#
_entry.id   AF-A0A2E2SUG8-F1
#
_cell.length_a   1.000
_cell.length_b   1.000
_cell.length_c   1.000
_cell.angle_alpha   90.00
_cell.angle_beta   90.00
_cell.angle_gamma   90.00
#
_symmetry.space_group_name_H-M   'P 1'
#
loop_
_entity.id
_entity.type
_entity.pdbx_description
1 polymer ?
#
loop_
_entity_poly.entity_id
_entity_poly.type
_entity_poly.pdbx_seq_one_letter_code
_entity_poly.pdbx_strand_id
1 'polypeptide(L)' 'MNAQNSNHQIAMDLISQYGEDAESIAMLRAAEYAANLNTEEWLIWEGVIKEIQNIYVNPNLQ' A
#
# COMPACT_ATOMS: atom_id res chain seq x y z
N MET A 1 17.83 2.78 3.24
CA MET A 1 16.71 2.88 2.28
C MET A 1 15.59 3.63 2.97
N ASN A 2 15.09 4.74 2.39
CA ASN A 2 14.02 5.53 2.99
C ASN A 2 12.69 4.78 2.88
N ALA A 3 11.98 4.58 3.99
CA ALA A 3 10.71 3.84 4.06
C ALA A 3 9.64 4.34 3.04
N GLN A 4 9.68 5.62 2.66
CA GLN A 4 8.82 6.22 1.64
C GLN A 4 9.02 5.59 0.24
N ASN A 5 10.26 5.27 -0.14
CA ASN A 5 10.54 4.64 -1.43
C ASN A 5 10.07 3.17 -1.46
N SER A 6 10.00 2.53 -0.30
CA SER A 6 9.55 1.14 -0.19
C SER A 6 8.03 1.02 -0.34
N ASN A 7 7.26 1.92 0.28
CA ASN A 7 5.80 1.89 0.19
C ASN A 7 5.29 2.16 -1.23
N HIS A 8 5.91 3.12 -1.92
CA HIS A 8 5.57 3.45 -3.30
C HIS A 8 5.82 2.29 -4.26
N GLN A 9 6.94 1.58 -4.11
CA GLN A 9 7.23 0.40 -4.94
C GLN A 9 6.21 -0.71 -4.70
N ILE A 10 5.86 -1.00 -3.44
CA ILE A 10 4.83 -2.01 -3.12
C ILE A 10 3.48 -1.61 -3.72
N ALA A 11 3.11 -0.33 -3.64
CA ALA A 11 1.88 0.19 -4.24
C ALA A 11 1.86 -0.03 -5.76
N MET A 12 2.94 0.31 -6.46
CA MET A 12 3.07 0.08 -7.92
C MET A 12 3.00 -1.40 -8.28
N ASP A 13 3.66 -2.26 -7.51
CA ASP A 13 3.65 -3.71 -7.73
C ASP A 13 2.22 -4.28 -7.54
N LEU A 14 1.48 -3.80 -6.54
CA LEU A 14 0.09 -4.20 -6.30
C LEU A 14 -0.84 -3.73 -7.42
N ILE A 15 -0.73 -2.47 -7.84
CA ILE A 15 -1.53 -1.93 -8.94
C ILE A 15 -1.24 -2.70 -10.23
N SER A 16 0.02 -3.02 -10.50
CA SER A 16 0.41 -3.78 -11.69
C SER A 16 -0.14 -5.21 -11.68
N GLN A 17 -0.26 -5.85 -10.52
CA GLN A 17 -0.70 -7.25 -10.40
C GLN A 17 -2.22 -7.38 -10.30
N TYR A 18 -2.86 -6.45 -9.60
CA TYR A 18 -4.25 -6.58 -9.16
C TYR A 18 -5.15 -5.46 -9.68
N GLY A 19 -4.62 -4.47 -10.40
CA GLY A 19 -5.42 -3.40 -10.98
C GLY A 19 -6.20 -2.66 -9.90
N GLU A 20 -7.51 -2.54 -10.07
CA GLU A 20 -8.43 -1.86 -9.13
C GLU A 20 -8.53 -2.54 -7.75
N ASP A 21 -8.16 -3.82 -7.63
CA ASP A 21 -8.21 -4.56 -6.37
C ASP A 21 -7.00 -4.27 -5.45
N ALA A 22 -6.00 -3.52 -5.93
CA ALA A 22 -4.77 -3.26 -5.19
C ALA A 22 -5.02 -2.63 -3.80
N GLU A 23 -5.93 -1.65 -3.71
CA GLU A 23 -6.28 -1.01 -2.44
C GLU A 23 -6.97 -1.99 -1.49
N SER A 24 -7.91 -2.79 -1.99
CA SER A 24 -8.62 -3.82 -1.22
C SER A 24 -7.64 -4.85 -0.63
N ILE A 25 -6.65 -5.29 -1.41
CA ILE A 25 -5.61 -6.23 -0.95
C ILE A 25 -4.72 -5.58 0.11
N ALA A 26 -4.31 -4.33 -0.08
CA ALA A 26 -3.50 -3.61 0.89
C ALA A 26 -4.25 -3.39 2.22
N MET A 27 -5.55 -3.09 2.16
CA MET A 27 -6.43 -2.99 3.34
C MET A 27 -6.55 -4.32 4.09
N LEU A 28 -6.72 -5.45 3.38
CA LEU A 28 -6.78 -6.77 4.00
C LEU A 28 -5.48 -7.11 4.74
N ARG A 29 -4.32 -6.79 4.13
CA ARG A 29 -3.01 -6.96 4.76
C ARG A 29 -2.87 -6.09 6.01
N ALA A 30 -3.21 -4.81 5.93
CA ALA A 30 -3.19 -3.91 7.07
C ALA A 30 -4.05 -4.44 8.23
N ALA A 31 -5.27 -4.90 7.93
CA ALA A 31 -6.16 -5.49 8.93
C ALA A 31 -5.60 -6.77 9.56
N GLU A 32 -4.96 -7.65 8.78
CA GLU A 32 -4.30 -8.86 9.26
C GLU A 32 -3.17 -8.53 10.25
N TYR A 33 -2.29 -7.58 9.91
CA TYR A 33 -1.19 -7.18 10.80
C TYR A 33 -1.68 -6.45 12.05
N ALA A 34 -2.72 -5.63 11.95
CA ALA A 34 -3.37 -5.00 13.09
C ALA A 34 -3.96 -6.06 14.05
N ALA A 35 -4.66 -7.06 13.52
CA ALA A 35 -5.24 -8.14 14.31
C ALA A 35 -4.16 -9.00 15.01
N ASN A 36 -3.00 -9.15 14.38
CA ASN A 36 -1.84 -9.86 14.92
C ASN A 36 -0.95 -9.01 15.86
N LEU A 37 -1.36 -7.78 16.19
CA LEU A 37 -0.58 -6.81 17.00
C LEU A 37 0.80 -6.48 16.40
N ASN A 38 0.99 -6.71 15.09
CA ASN A 38 2.20 -6.37 14.37
C ASN A 38 2.11 -4.93 13.86
N THR A 39 2.39 -3.99 14.77
CA THR A 39 2.25 -2.55 14.51
C THR A 39 3.21 -2.04 13.43
N GLU A 40 4.41 -2.63 13.32
CA GLU A 40 5.40 -2.23 12.33
C GLU A 40 4.92 -2.50 10.90
N GLU A 41 4.49 -3.74 10.65
CA GLU A 41 3.93 -4.12 9.34
C GLU A 41 2.62 -3.38 9.06
N TRP A 42 1.75 -3.23 10.07
CA TRP A 42 0.53 -2.45 9.92
C TRP A 42 0.81 -1.03 9.40
N LEU A 43 1.77 -0.32 10.00
CA LEU A 43 2.14 1.04 9.56
C LEU A 43 2.73 1.10 8.14
N ILE A 44 3.44 0.06 7.72
CA ILE A 44 3.93 -0.07 6.34
C ILE A 44 2.75 -0.14 5.38
N TRP A 45 1.79 -1.03 5.65
CA TRP A 45 0.60 -1.22 4.80
C TRP A 45 -0.34 -0.01 4.79
N GLU A 46 -0.49 0.71 5.91
CA GLU A 46 -1.17 2.02 5.92
C GLU A 46 -0.49 3.04 5.01
N GLY A 47 0.84 3.01 4.94
CA GLY A 47 1.60 3.84 4.00
C GLY A 47 1.38 3.43 2.54
N VAL A 48 1.34 2.12 2.26
CA VAL A 48 1.06 1.58 0.91
C VAL A 48 -0.34 1.98 0.44
N ILE A 49 -1.36 1.89 1.31
CA ILE A 49 -2.75 2.30 0.97
C ILE A 49 -2.77 3.77 0.55
N LYS A 50 -2.09 4.64 1.30
CA LYS A 50 -2.00 6.07 0.96
C LYS A 50 -1.30 6.31 -0.38
N GLU A 51 -0.24 5.57 -0.68
CA GLU A 51 0.43 5.64 -1.98
C GLU A 51 -0.51 5.21 -3.12
N ILE A 52 -1.22 4.07 -2.97
CA ILE A 52 -2.20 3.61 -3.97
C ILE A 52 -3.27 4.67 -4.22
N GLN A 53 -3.87 5.23 -3.17
CA GLN A 53 -4.86 6.29 -3.27
C GLN A 53 -4.29 7.54 -3.96
N ASN A 54 -3.07 7.95 -3.61
CA ASN A 54 -2.40 9.09 -4.24
C ASN A 54 -2.18 8.86 -5.74
N ILE A 55 -1.82 7.65 -6.15
CA ILE A 55 -1.59 7.28 -7.56
C ILE A 55 -2.91 7.33 -8.34
N TYR A 56 -4.00 6.78 -7.80
CA TYR A 56 -5.30 6.82 -8.48
C TYR A 56 -5.88 8.24 -8.57
N VAL A 57 -5.66 9.07 -7.54
CA VAL A 57 -6.11 10.47 -7.55
C VAL A 57 -5.23 11.34 -8.47
N ASN A 58 -3.95 11.00 -8.64
CA ASN A 58 -3.00 11.75 -9.48
C ASN A 58 -2.31 10.84 -10.51
N PRO A 59 -3.01 10.40 -11.58
CA PRO A 59 -2.45 9.51 -12.59
C PRO A 59 -1.28 10.12 -13.40
N ASN A 60 -1.00 11.42 -13.26
CA ASN A 60 0.13 12.11 -13.93
C ASN A 60 1.48 11.95 -13.21
N LEU A 61 1.55 11.18 -12.11
CA LEU A 61 2.79 10.87 -11.40
C LEU A 61 3.42 9.51 -11.81
N GLN A 62 2.88 8.87 -12.86
CA GLN A 62 3.39 7.62 -13.42
C GLN A 62 4.56 7.83 -14.39
#